data_AF-A0A8R1IGK2-F1
#
_entry.id   AF-A0A8R1IGK2-F1
#
_cell.length_a   1.000
_cell.length_b   1.000
_cell.length_c   1.000
_cell.angle_alpha   90.00
_cell.angle_beta   90.00
_cell.angle_gamma   90.00
#
_symmetry.space_group_name_H-M   'P 1'
#
loop_
_entity.id
_entity.type
_entity.pdbx_description
1 polymer ?
#
loop_
_entity_poly.entity_id
_entity_poly.type
_entity_poly.pdbx_seq_one_letter_code
_entity_poly.pdbx_strand_id
1 'polypeptide(L)'
;MEKCPMKVKSAGGNEVKLLRRAKVDFMLKGSAASAFVHVREHGNLLGLDCISKSSEMTYHMNMMVNELKSSDTESIGKELKEKFPEVFLEGLGTCTKEKAVLNGKDKCSPVFIGKRPVPYGALKTGSAEYVHFINERKDSLLSDS
;
A
#
# COMPACT_ATOMS: atom_id res chain seq x y z
N MET A 1 -15.68 21.59 -29.70
CA MET A 1 -15.48 20.65 -28.57
C MET A 1 -16.63 19.68 -28.51
N GLU A 2 -16.34 18.40 -28.33
CA GLU A 2 -17.33 17.32 -28.38
C GLU A 2 -17.70 16.81 -26.97
N LYS A 3 -18.87 16.19 -26.84
CA LYS A 3 -19.25 15.48 -25.60
C LYS A 3 -18.41 14.20 -25.45
N CYS A 4 -17.94 13.91 -24.24
CA CYS A 4 -17.23 12.66 -23.98
C CYS A 4 -18.22 11.47 -24.02
N PRO A 5 -18.00 10.46 -24.87
CA PRO A 5 -18.89 9.30 -24.95
C PRO A 5 -18.60 8.24 -23.88
N MET A 6 -17.51 8.38 -23.11
CA MET A 6 -17.00 7.35 -22.23
C MET A 6 -16.87 7.80 -20.77
N LYS A 7 -17.09 6.85 -19.87
CA LYS A 7 -16.78 6.97 -18.44
C LYS A 7 -15.38 6.41 -18.20
N VAL A 8 -14.57 7.13 -17.44
CA VAL A 8 -13.18 6.75 -17.14
C VAL A 8 -13.03 6.58 -15.63
N LYS A 9 -12.23 5.60 -15.19
CA LYS A 9 -11.90 5.38 -13.79
C LYS A 9 -10.43 5.72 -13.52
N SER A 10 -10.12 6.16 -12.31
CA SER A 10 -8.75 6.37 -11.84
C SER A 10 -8.10 5.03 -11.47
N ALA A 11 -6.78 5.04 -11.23
CA ALA A 11 -6.05 3.87 -10.73
C ALA A 11 -6.60 3.33 -9.40
N GLY A 12 -7.25 4.18 -8.59
CA GLY A 12 -7.94 3.78 -7.36
C GLY A 12 -9.40 3.32 -7.57
N GLY A 13 -9.86 3.21 -8.81
CA GLY A 13 -11.22 2.75 -9.15
C GLY A 13 -12.32 3.81 -9.13
N ASN A 14 -12.01 5.04 -8.69
CA ASN A 14 -12.98 6.14 -8.63
C ASN A 14 -13.32 6.69 -10.01
N GLU A 15 -14.58 7.06 -10.25
CA GLU A 15 -15.00 7.65 -11.53
C GLU A 15 -14.40 9.06 -11.70
N VAL A 16 -13.85 9.31 -12.89
CA VAL A 16 -13.23 10.57 -13.26
C VAL A 16 -14.20 11.37 -14.12
N LYS A 17 -14.69 12.50 -13.59
CA LYS A 17 -15.62 13.39 -14.29
C LYS A 17 -14.93 14.09 -15.47
N LEU A 18 -15.30 13.72 -16.69
CA LEU A 18 -14.87 14.38 -17.93
C LEU A 18 -15.96 15.32 -18.44
N LEU A 19 -15.61 16.58 -18.73
CA LEU A 19 -16.56 17.59 -19.18
C LEU A 19 -16.76 17.52 -20.69
N ARG A 20 -15.67 17.57 -21.45
CA ARG A 20 -15.63 17.62 -22.92
C ARG A 20 -14.35 16.98 -23.44
N ARG A 21 -14.29 16.70 -24.74
CA ARG A 21 -13.05 16.38 -25.45
C ARG A 21 -12.81 17.29 -26.65
N ALA A 22 -11.55 17.46 -27.02
CA ALA A 22 -11.13 18.20 -28.20
C ALA A 22 -9.99 17.46 -28.89
N LYS A 23 -10.01 17.41 -30.22
CA LYS A 23 -8.82 17.02 -30.98
C LYS A 23 -7.86 18.20 -31.02
N VAL A 24 -6.61 17.98 -30.65
CA VAL A 24 -5.58 19.01 -30.62
C VAL A 24 -4.32 18.50 -31.29
N ASP A 25 -3.62 19.41 -31.94
CA ASP A 25 -2.24 19.22 -32.38
C ASP A 25 -1.33 19.72 -31.26
N PHE A 26 -0.33 18.94 -30.91
CA PHE A 26 0.58 19.22 -29.81
C PHE A 26 2.00 18.79 -30.16
N MET A 27 2.95 19.37 -29.43
CA MET A 27 4.36 18.98 -29.49
C MET A 27 4.79 18.49 -28.11
N LEU A 28 5.35 17.29 -28.06
CA LEU A 28 5.84 16.67 -26.84
C LEU A 28 7.26 16.16 -27.07
N LYS A 29 8.24 16.76 -26.38
CA LYS A 29 9.67 16.39 -26.52
C LYS A 29 10.12 16.30 -27.98
N GLY A 30 9.88 17.38 -28.73
CA GLY A 30 10.23 17.46 -30.16
C GLY A 30 9.37 16.61 -31.11
N SER A 31 8.46 15.78 -30.59
CA SER A 31 7.53 14.99 -31.40
C SER A 31 6.21 15.74 -31.58
N ALA A 32 5.87 16.10 -32.81
CA ALA A 32 4.58 16.69 -33.16
C ALA A 32 3.54 15.58 -33.43
N ALA A 33 2.35 15.70 -32.85
CA ALA A 33 1.28 14.72 -33.00
C ALA A 33 -0.11 15.34 -32.79
N SER A 34 -1.14 14.59 -33.16
CA SER A 34 -2.54 14.94 -32.90
C SER A 34 -3.20 13.89 -32.01
N ALA A 35 -3.92 14.32 -30.97
CA ALA A 35 -4.67 13.43 -30.09
C ALA A 35 -5.94 14.09 -29.54
N PHE A 36 -6.81 13.29 -28.92
CA PHE A 36 -7.98 13.80 -28.22
C PHE A 36 -7.63 14.10 -26.76
N VAL A 37 -7.63 15.37 -26.39
CA VAL A 37 -7.50 15.78 -24.99
C VAL A 37 -8.88 15.90 -24.34
N HIS A 38 -8.92 15.59 -23.04
CA HIS A 38 -10.14 15.58 -22.25
C HIS A 38 -10.10 16.71 -21.23
N VAL A 39 -11.16 17.50 -21.18
CA VAL A 39 -11.31 18.63 -20.26
C VAL A 39 -11.91 18.13 -18.95
N ARG A 40 -11.29 18.52 -17.84
CA ARG A 40 -11.79 18.28 -16.48
C ARG A 40 -11.90 19.58 -15.71
N GLU A 41 -12.68 19.52 -14.64
CA GLU A 41 -12.84 20.63 -13.71
C GLU A 41 -11.54 20.92 -12.95
N HIS A 42 -10.81 19.86 -12.57
CA HIS A 42 -9.55 19.97 -11.84
C HIS A 42 -8.48 19.00 -12.36
N GLY A 43 -7.22 19.46 -12.30
CA GLY A 43 -6.02 18.69 -12.58
C GLY A 43 -5.61 18.62 -14.05
N ASN A 44 -4.32 18.85 -14.31
CA ASN A 44 -3.71 18.78 -15.64
C ASN A 44 -2.95 17.46 -15.76
N LEU A 45 -3.64 16.40 -16.19
CA LEU A 45 -3.00 15.11 -16.48
C LEU A 45 -2.80 14.96 -17.99
N LEU A 46 -1.58 14.58 -18.38
CA LEU A 46 -1.29 14.15 -19.73
C LEU A 46 -1.70 12.68 -19.88
N GLY A 47 -2.50 12.38 -20.90
CA GLY A 47 -2.95 11.01 -21.16
C GLY A 47 -1.84 10.13 -21.77
N LEU A 48 -1.96 8.82 -21.56
CA LEU A 48 -1.06 7.82 -22.17
C LEU A 48 -1.14 7.83 -23.71
N ASP A 49 -2.31 8.17 -24.26
CA ASP A 49 -2.53 8.37 -25.68
C ASP A 49 -1.65 9.49 -26.28
N CYS A 50 -1.36 10.53 -25.49
CA CYS A 50 -0.45 11.60 -25.87
C CYS A 50 1.02 11.20 -25.64
N ILE A 51 1.33 10.57 -24.50
CA ILE A 51 2.68 10.10 -24.14
C ILE A 51 3.22 9.11 -25.18
N SER A 52 2.39 8.16 -25.60
CA SER A 52 2.74 7.13 -26.60
C SER A 52 3.08 7.69 -27.99
N LYS A 53 2.83 8.98 -28.27
CA LYS A 53 3.22 9.63 -29.52
C LYS A 53 4.65 10.14 -29.54
N SER A 54 5.33 10.18 -28.40
CA SER A 54 6.75 10.53 -28.28
C SER A 54 7.55 9.29 -27.93
N SER A 55 8.55 8.96 -28.76
CA SER A 55 9.45 7.82 -28.53
C SER A 55 10.30 8.01 -27.28
N GLU A 56 10.79 9.24 -27.03
CA GLU A 56 11.53 9.60 -25.82
C GLU A 56 10.68 9.39 -24.57
N MET A 57 9.46 9.92 -24.54
CA MET A 57 8.58 9.77 -23.39
C MET A 57 8.17 8.31 -23.16
N THR A 58 7.90 7.57 -24.24
CA THR A 58 7.59 6.13 -24.17
C THR A 58 8.78 5.34 -23.62
N TYR A 59 10.00 5.64 -24.08
CA TYR A 59 11.23 5.02 -23.59
C TYR A 59 11.41 5.23 -22.08
N HIS A 60 11.29 6.47 -21.61
CA HIS A 60 11.40 6.77 -20.18
C HIS A 60 10.29 6.12 -19.35
N MET A 61 9.05 6.06 -19.88
CA MET A 61 7.94 5.39 -19.20
C MET A 61 8.23 3.90 -19.03
N ASN A 62 8.73 3.24 -20.09
CA ASN A 62 9.09 1.82 -20.05
C ASN A 62 10.25 1.52 -19.10
N MET A 63 11.15 2.49 -18.85
CA MET A 63 12.22 2.34 -17.87
C MET A 63 11.74 2.51 -16.41
N MET A 64 10.72 3.35 -16.18
CA MET A 64 10.19 3.60 -14.84
C MET A 64 9.19 2.54 -14.37
N VAL A 65 8.50 1.90 -15.32
CA VAL A 65 7.55 0.83 -15.01
C VAL A 65 8.32 -0.49 -15.01
N ASN A 66 8.51 -1.08 -13.83
CA ASN A 66 8.80 -2.51 -13.75
C ASN A 66 7.58 -3.24 -14.32
N GLU A 67 7.65 -3.63 -15.58
CA GLU A 67 6.65 -4.49 -16.20
C GLU A 67 6.61 -5.79 -15.39
N LEU A 68 5.59 -5.95 -14.56
CA LEU A 68 5.31 -7.20 -13.86
C LEU A 68 4.86 -8.21 -14.93
N LYS A 69 5.84 -8.87 -15.56
CA LYS A 69 5.63 -9.96 -16.53
C LYS A 69 5.16 -11.26 -15.87
N SER A 70 4.88 -11.23 -14.57
CA SER A 70 4.51 -12.41 -13.81
C SER A 70 3.00 -12.63 -13.89
N SER A 71 2.57 -13.44 -14.85
CA SER A 71 1.29 -14.14 -14.78
C SER A 71 1.28 -15.21 -13.68
N ASP A 72 2.42 -15.47 -13.05
CA ASP A 72 2.64 -16.56 -12.12
C ASP A 72 2.97 -16.03 -10.72
N THR A 73 1.93 -15.59 -10.01
CA THR A 73 2.03 -15.10 -8.63
C THR A 73 2.58 -16.15 -7.66
N GLU A 74 2.46 -17.43 -8.03
CA GLU A 74 2.96 -18.56 -7.26
C GLU A 74 4.49 -18.65 -7.31
N SER A 75 5.08 -18.38 -8.48
CA SER A 75 6.54 -18.30 -8.65
C SER A 75 7.18 -17.20 -7.79
N ILE A 76 6.55 -16.02 -7.74
CA ILE A 76 6.99 -14.90 -6.89
C ILE A 76 6.87 -15.27 -5.41
N GLY A 77 5.78 -15.92 -5.02
CA GLY A 77 5.59 -16.35 -3.64
C GLY A 77 6.70 -17.30 -3.16
N LYS A 78 7.15 -18.21 -4.02
CA LYS A 78 8.29 -19.11 -3.72
C LYS A 78 9.59 -18.34 -3.60
N GLU A 79 9.89 -17.47 -4.56
CA GLU A 79 11.10 -16.65 -4.53
C GLU A 79 11.18 -15.75 -3.29
N LEU A 80 10.06 -15.14 -2.87
CA LEU A 80 10.00 -14.33 -1.66
C LEU A 80 10.20 -15.15 -0.39
N LYS A 81 9.63 -16.36 -0.32
CA LYS A 81 9.83 -17.27 0.82
C LYS A 81 11.29 -17.76 0.92
N GLU A 82 11.93 -18.00 -0.21
CA GLU A 82 13.36 -18.37 -0.26
C GLU A 82 14.27 -17.20 0.15
N LYS A 83 13.97 -15.99 -0.33
CA LYS A 83 14.79 -14.79 -0.04
C LYS A 83 14.58 -14.22 1.35
N PHE A 84 13.37 -14.34 1.90
CA PHE A 84 12.97 -13.73 3.16
C PHE A 84 12.23 -14.71 4.08
N PRO A 85 12.83 -15.87 4.41
CA PRO A 85 12.16 -16.92 5.16
C PRO A 85 11.64 -16.44 6.52
N GLU A 86 12.38 -15.54 7.18
CA GLU A 86 12.02 -14.95 8.47
C GLU A 86 10.69 -14.19 8.46
N VAL A 87 10.34 -13.55 7.33
CA VAL A 87 9.08 -12.79 7.19
C VAL A 87 7.87 -13.71 7.13
N PHE A 88 8.07 -14.98 6.76
CA PHE A 88 7.02 -15.99 6.61
C PHE A 88 7.03 -17.05 7.71
N LEU A 89 7.82 -16.85 8.78
CA LEU A 89 7.77 -17.72 9.96
C LEU A 89 6.43 -17.60 10.66
N GLU A 90 5.96 -18.70 11.24
CA GLU A 90 4.77 -18.69 12.08
C GLU A 90 5.07 -17.97 13.40
N GLY A 91 4.14 -17.11 13.84
CA GLY A 91 4.25 -16.35 15.08
C GLY A 91 4.31 -14.84 14.86
N LEU A 92 4.39 -14.09 15.97
CA LEU A 92 4.54 -12.64 15.94
C LEU A 92 6.02 -12.25 15.79
N GLY A 93 6.30 -11.34 14.86
CA GLY A 93 7.62 -10.73 14.73
C GLY A 93 7.89 -9.65 15.78
N THR A 94 9.16 -9.47 16.14
CA THR A 94 9.61 -8.38 17.02
C THR A 94 10.10 -7.19 16.20
N CYS A 95 9.55 -6.00 16.42
CA CYS A 95 10.06 -4.77 15.80
C CYS A 95 11.42 -4.41 16.40
N THR A 96 12.47 -4.44 15.59
CA THR A 96 13.84 -4.09 16.00
C THR A 96 14.23 -2.65 15.68
N LYS A 97 13.50 -1.98 14.78
CA LYS A 97 13.88 -0.67 14.25
C LYS A 97 13.57 0.48 15.20
N GLU A 98 12.47 0.38 15.94
CA GLU A 98 11.95 1.47 16.76
C GLU A 98 11.46 0.95 18.10
N LYS A 99 11.72 1.70 19.16
CA LYS A 99 11.22 1.43 20.51
C LYS A 99 10.13 2.45 20.84
N ALA A 100 8.95 1.96 21.22
CA ALA A 100 7.89 2.82 21.71
C ALA A 100 8.26 3.35 23.11
N VAL A 101 8.34 4.67 23.25
CA VAL A 101 8.49 5.35 24.54
C VAL A 101 7.15 5.98 24.91
N LEU A 102 6.55 5.52 26.01
CA LEU A 102 5.31 6.07 26.52
C LEU A 102 5.62 7.19 27.51
N ASN A 103 5.45 8.44 27.07
CA ASN A 103 5.58 9.61 27.94
C ASN A 103 4.23 9.95 28.56
N GLY A 104 4.19 10.07 29.89
CA GLY A 104 3.03 10.61 30.60
C GLY A 104 2.90 12.11 30.38
N LYS A 105 1.68 12.64 30.49
CA LYS A 105 1.48 14.09 30.61
C LYS A 105 2.11 14.59 31.92
N ASP A 106 2.56 15.85 31.91
CA ASP A 106 3.11 16.48 33.11
C ASP A 106 2.11 16.39 34.28
N LYS A 107 2.62 15.98 35.45
CA LYS A 107 1.86 15.76 36.70
C LYS A 107 0.81 14.63 36.63
N CYS A 108 0.99 13.63 35.77
CA CYS A 108 0.18 12.41 35.80
C CYS A 108 0.57 11.51 37.00
N SER A 109 -0.41 11.09 37.81
CA SER A 109 -0.22 10.08 38.86
C SER A 109 -0.63 8.70 38.35
N PRO A 110 0.14 7.63 38.62
CA PRO A 110 -0.26 6.28 38.26
C PRO A 110 -1.58 5.90 38.97
N VAL A 111 -2.50 5.27 38.24
CA VAL A 111 -3.80 4.84 38.77
C VAL A 111 -3.79 3.32 38.89
N PHE A 112 -3.98 2.81 40.10
CA PHE A 112 -4.21 1.39 40.33
C PHE A 112 -5.69 1.06 40.15
N ILE A 113 -6.02 0.18 39.21
CA ILE A 113 -7.39 -0.25 38.93
C ILE A 113 -7.51 -1.73 39.31
N GLY A 114 -8.45 -2.04 40.21
CA GLY A 114 -8.74 -3.41 40.61
C GLY A 114 -9.20 -4.28 39.44
N LYS A 115 -8.92 -5.59 39.51
CA LYS A 115 -9.34 -6.56 38.48
C LYS A 115 -10.86 -6.55 38.34
N ARG A 116 -11.36 -6.52 37.10
CA ARG A 116 -12.79 -6.67 36.83
C ARG A 116 -13.23 -8.12 37.09
N PRO A 117 -14.45 -8.37 37.61
CA PRO A 117 -15.00 -9.71 37.69
C PRO A 117 -15.08 -10.35 36.30
N VAL A 118 -14.51 -11.55 36.15
CA VAL A 118 -14.56 -12.31 34.89
C VAL A 118 -15.54 -13.46 35.05
N PRO A 119 -16.53 -13.63 34.15
CA PRO A 119 -17.45 -14.76 34.19
C PRO A 119 -16.71 -16.09 34.12
N TYR A 120 -17.17 -17.10 34.88
CA TYR A 120 -16.49 -18.39 35.00
C TYR A 120 -16.26 -19.10 33.66
N GLY A 121 -17.21 -18.97 32.72
CA GLY A 121 -17.10 -19.53 31.37
C GLY A 121 -15.99 -18.92 30.52
N ALA A 122 -15.57 -17.69 30.78
CA ALA A 122 -14.51 -16.99 30.05
C ALA A 122 -13.10 -17.22 30.65
N LEU A 123 -13.01 -17.79 31.85
CA LEU A 123 -11.72 -18.01 32.54
C LEU A 123 -10.81 -18.97 31.77
N LYS A 124 -11.37 -20.00 31.11
CA LYS A 124 -10.60 -21.00 30.36
C LYS A 124 -9.99 -20.42 29.09
N THR A 125 -10.77 -19.66 28.31
CA THR A 125 -10.30 -19.04 27.06
C THR A 125 -9.30 -17.92 27.34
N GLY A 126 -9.61 -17.03 28.29
CA GLY A 126 -8.72 -15.91 28.61
C GLY A 126 -7.38 -16.34 29.24
N SER A 127 -7.36 -17.44 29.99
CA SER A 127 -6.10 -17.96 30.55
C SER A 127 -5.23 -18.64 29.49
N ALA A 128 -5.82 -19.37 28.54
CA ALA A 128 -5.07 -20.03 27.47
C ALA A 128 -4.39 -19.01 26.54
N GLU A 129 -5.11 -17.97 26.10
CA GLU A 129 -4.55 -16.90 25.27
C GLU A 129 -3.45 -16.12 26.01
N TYR A 130 -3.64 -15.86 27.30
CA TYR A 130 -2.63 -15.19 28.12
C TYR A 130 -1.35 -16.03 28.25
N VAL A 131 -1.47 -17.35 28.45
CA VAL A 131 -0.33 -18.27 28.52
C VAL A 131 0.42 -18.31 27.19
N HIS A 132 -0.30 -18.35 26.06
CA HIS A 132 0.29 -18.28 24.73
C HIS A 132 1.14 -17.01 24.55
N PHE A 133 0.55 -15.85 24.85
CA PHE A 133 1.23 -14.56 24.73
C PHE A 133 2.48 -14.43 25.61
N ILE A 134 2.45 -14.96 26.83
CA ILE A 134 3.61 -14.94 27.74
C ILE A 134 4.73 -15.86 27.24
N ASN A 135 4.39 -17.02 26.67
CA ASN A 135 5.38 -17.93 26.11
C ASN A 135 6.07 -17.32 24.89
N GLU A 136 5.31 -16.76 23.94
CA GLU A 136 5.89 -16.07 22.77
C GLU A 136 6.86 -14.94 23.16
N ARG A 137 6.57 -14.20 24.26
CA ARG A 137 7.49 -13.17 24.77
C ARG A 137 8.72 -13.71 25.49
N LYS A 138 8.62 -14.85 26.19
CA LYS A 138 9.78 -15.45 26.87
C LYS A 138 10.78 -16.00 25.87
N ASP A 139 10.30 -16.65 24.81
CA ASP A 139 11.15 -17.22 23.76
C ASP A 139 11.91 -16.11 23.01
N SER A 140 11.27 -14.94 22.80
CA SER A 140 11.94 -13.76 22.22
C SER A 140 12.99 -13.10 23.13
N LEU A 141 12.99 -13.35 24.45
CA LEU A 141 13.96 -12.77 25.38
C LEU A 141 15.14 -13.72 25.68
N LEU A 142 14.95 -15.04 25.54
CA LEU A 142 16.02 -16.02 25.71
C LEU A 142 16.94 -16.13 24.48
N SER A 143 16.50 -15.71 23.29
CA SER A 143 17.32 -15.69 22.08
C SER A 143 18.35 -14.56 22.03
N ASP A 144 18.27 -13.59 22.95
CA ASP A 144 19.15 -12.42 23.04
C ASP A 144 20.23 -12.55 24.15
N SER A 145 20.44 -13.76 24.72
CA SER A 145 21.49 -14.09 25.71
C SER A 145 22.46 -15.13 25.18
#